data_AF-A0A5N0IDD9-F1
#
_entry.id   AF-A0A5N0IDD9-F1
#
_cell.length_a   1.000
_cell.length_b   1.000
_cell.length_c   1.000
_cell.angle_alpha   90.00
_cell.angle_beta   90.00
_cell.angle_gamma   90.00
#
_symmetry.space_group_name_H-M   'P 1'
#
loop_
_entity.id
_entity.type
_entity.pdbx_description
1 polymer ?
#
loop_
_entity_poly.entity_id
_entity_poly.type
_entity_poly.pdbx_seq_one_letter_code
_entity_poly.pdbx_strand_id
1 'polypeptide(L)'
;MWPPFVGQLGPMRRLLTALGSVALVGLVAPAPANADEVDDAFLASLSNAGINFRNPEQAVTAGHTVCQLIKGRKQGPEVLAVLQSSNPGITPDGARRFMGISLNAYCPELLPPSGS
;
A
#
# COMPACT_ATOMS: atom_id res chain seq x y z
N MET A 1 -32.28 19.12 -16.75
CA MET A 1 -32.92 19.59 -18.00
C MET A 1 -31.95 19.35 -19.14
N TRP A 2 -32.28 18.52 -20.13
CA TRP A 2 -31.48 18.34 -21.36
C TRP A 2 -31.99 19.35 -22.41
N PRO A 3 -31.16 19.84 -23.37
CA PRO A 3 -31.00 19.16 -24.67
C PRO A 3 -29.64 19.51 -25.36
N PRO A 4 -29.47 19.40 -26.69
CA PRO A 4 -29.31 18.19 -27.49
C PRO A 4 -27.95 18.18 -28.23
N PHE A 5 -27.52 17.05 -28.77
CA PHE A 5 -26.99 16.89 -30.15
C PHE A 5 -26.20 15.59 -30.26
N VAL A 6 -26.95 14.56 -30.63
CA VAL A 6 -26.46 13.42 -31.38
C VAL A 6 -25.78 13.94 -32.65
N GLY A 7 -24.48 13.73 -32.75
CA GLY A 7 -23.65 13.93 -33.93
C GLY A 7 -22.82 12.67 -34.17
N GLN A 8 -23.45 11.70 -34.83
CA GLN A 8 -22.95 10.40 -35.24
C GLN A 8 -21.77 10.51 -36.23
N LEU A 9 -20.75 9.65 -36.04
CA LEU A 9 -19.79 9.03 -36.98
C LEU A 9 -19.20 9.82 -38.17
N GLY A 10 -17.87 9.76 -38.34
CA GLY A 10 -17.26 9.85 -39.67
C GLY A 10 -15.72 10.02 -39.69
N PRO A 11 -14.97 9.22 -40.51
CA PRO A 11 -13.51 9.21 -40.53
C PRO A 11 -12.87 10.29 -41.42
N MET A 12 -11.73 10.79 -40.93
CA MET A 12 -10.52 11.22 -41.64
C MET A 12 -10.56 12.39 -42.64
N ARG A 13 -9.55 13.26 -42.43
CA ARG A 13 -8.87 14.17 -43.38
C ARG A 13 -9.32 15.63 -43.36
N ARG A 14 -8.71 16.39 -42.44
CA ARG A 14 -8.29 17.77 -42.71
C ARG A 14 -6.82 17.95 -42.33
N LEU A 15 -6.07 18.39 -43.35
CA LEU A 15 -4.65 18.73 -43.32
C LEU A 15 -4.40 20.01 -42.52
N LEU A 16 -3.19 20.09 -41.95
CA LEU A 16 -2.41 21.28 -41.57
C LEU A 16 -2.88 22.10 -40.36
N THR A 17 -2.15 22.00 -39.25
CA THR A 17 -1.33 23.09 -38.68
C THR A 17 -0.61 22.62 -37.42
N ALA A 18 0.70 22.89 -37.35
CA ALA A 18 1.54 22.61 -36.21
C ALA A 18 1.23 23.58 -35.07
N LEU A 19 1.04 23.09 -33.85
CA LEU A 19 1.42 23.76 -32.61
C LEU A 19 1.76 22.66 -31.59
N GLY A 20 2.97 22.71 -31.07
CA GLY A 20 3.49 21.72 -30.14
C GLY A 20 2.60 21.60 -28.91
N SER A 21 2.31 20.36 -28.54
CA SER A 21 1.96 20.00 -27.17
C SER A 21 2.69 18.70 -26.92
N VAL A 22 3.82 18.79 -26.21
CA VAL A 22 4.35 17.61 -25.53
C VAL A 22 3.33 17.30 -24.44
N ALA A 23 2.29 16.54 -24.80
CA ALA A 23 1.54 15.83 -23.79
C ALA A 23 2.48 14.75 -23.28
N LEU A 24 3.16 15.04 -22.16
CA LEU A 24 3.66 13.98 -21.30
C LEU A 24 2.41 13.18 -20.93
N VAL A 25 2.11 12.13 -21.70
CA VAL A 25 1.22 11.07 -21.26
C VAL A 25 2.00 10.42 -20.14
N GLY A 26 1.82 10.93 -18.92
CA GLY A 26 2.24 10.23 -17.73
C GLY A 26 1.61 8.85 -17.84
N LEU A 27 2.45 7.82 -17.95
CA LEU A 27 2.00 6.45 -17.79
C LEU A 27 1.42 6.35 -16.38
N VAL A 28 0.13 6.61 -16.24
CA VAL A 28 -0.63 6.06 -15.12
C VAL A 28 -0.79 4.60 -15.50
N ALA A 29 0.26 3.80 -15.23
CA ALA A 29 0.09 2.37 -15.18
C ALA A 29 -1.03 2.13 -14.16
N PRO A 30 -2.14 1.47 -14.53
CA PRO A 30 -3.13 1.10 -13.54
C PRO A 30 -2.39 0.32 -12.46
N ALA A 31 -2.53 0.74 -11.21
CA ALA A 31 -2.04 -0.05 -10.09
C ALA A 31 -2.60 -1.47 -10.26
N PRO A 32 -1.81 -2.52 -9.98
CA PRO A 32 -2.33 -3.87 -10.08
C PRO A 32 -3.56 -3.95 -9.17
N ALA A 33 -4.71 -4.38 -9.69
CA ALA A 33 -5.95 -4.46 -8.91
C ALA A 33 -5.80 -5.27 -7.61
N ASN A 34 -4.81 -6.18 -7.57
CA ASN A 34 -4.45 -6.95 -6.39
C ASN A 34 -3.81 -6.11 -5.27
N ALA A 35 -3.14 -4.99 -5.57
CA ALA A 35 -2.58 -4.12 -4.54
C ALA A 35 -3.70 -3.39 -3.77
N ASP A 36 -4.67 -2.83 -4.51
CA ASP A 36 -5.81 -2.15 -3.92
C ASP A 36 -6.65 -3.11 -3.04
N GLU A 37 -6.86 -4.35 -3.49
CA GLU A 37 -7.59 -5.37 -2.70
C GLU A 37 -6.83 -5.78 -1.42
N VAL A 38 -5.51 -5.88 -1.47
CA VAL A 38 -4.67 -6.15 -0.28
C VAL A 38 -4.70 -4.97 0.69
N ASP A 39 -4.66 -3.75 0.18
CA ASP A 39 -4.70 -2.52 1.00
C ASP A 39 -6.05 -2.36 1.71
N ASP A 40 -7.15 -2.62 1.01
CA ASP A 40 -8.50 -2.63 1.60
C ASP A 40 -8.64 -3.70 2.69
N ALA A 41 -8.13 -4.91 2.44
CA ALA A 41 -8.14 -6.00 3.41
C ALA A 41 -7.25 -5.68 4.64
N PHE A 42 -6.11 -5.03 4.43
CA PHE A 42 -5.24 -4.53 5.50
C PHE A 42 -5.97 -3.51 6.37
N LEU A 43 -6.58 -2.48 5.78
CA LEU A 43 -7.33 -1.45 6.50
C LEU A 43 -8.52 -2.03 7.28
N ALA A 44 -9.26 -2.97 6.69
CA ALA A 44 -10.35 -3.67 7.37
C ALA A 44 -9.85 -4.49 8.58
N SER A 45 -8.71 -5.17 8.43
CA SER A 45 -8.10 -5.96 9.52
C SER A 45 -7.67 -5.08 10.69
N LEU A 46 -7.13 -3.90 10.42
CA LEU A 46 -6.75 -2.96 11.45
C LEU A 46 -7.98 -2.40 12.21
N SER A 47 -9.04 -2.06 11.48
CA SER A 47 -10.32 -1.62 12.06
C SER A 47 -10.91 -2.68 12.99
N ASN A 48 -10.93 -3.95 12.55
CA ASN A 48 -11.37 -5.09 13.36
C ASN A 48 -10.50 -5.31 14.60
N ALA A 49 -9.21 -4.98 14.53
CA ALA A 49 -8.30 -5.03 15.67
C ALA A 49 -8.43 -3.84 16.65
N GLY A 50 -9.35 -2.90 16.38
CA GLY A 50 -9.55 -1.69 17.16
C GLY A 50 -8.47 -0.63 16.95
N ILE A 51 -7.71 -0.72 15.86
CA ILE A 51 -6.66 0.24 15.52
C ILE A 51 -7.26 1.26 14.57
N ASN A 52 -7.31 2.52 15.00
CA ASN A 52 -7.93 3.61 14.25
C ASN A 52 -6.88 4.53 13.61
N PHE A 53 -7.10 4.92 12.35
CA PHE A 53 -6.22 5.82 11.60
C PHE A 53 -7.03 6.99 11.04
N ARG A 54 -6.39 8.16 10.97
CA ARG A 54 -7.01 9.35 10.37
C ARG A 54 -6.90 9.37 8.85
N ASN A 55 -5.90 8.67 8.31
CA ASN A 55 -5.61 8.66 6.88
C ASN A 55 -5.27 7.22 6.45
N PRO A 56 -6.09 6.57 5.61
CA PRO A 56 -5.86 5.20 5.16
C PRO A 56 -4.57 5.06 4.35
N GLU A 57 -4.24 6.02 3.49
CA GLU A 57 -3.01 6.01 2.67
C GLU A 57 -1.74 6.02 3.53
N GLN A 58 -1.76 6.76 4.64
CA GLN A 58 -0.65 6.75 5.59
C GLN A 58 -0.53 5.41 6.32
N ALA A 59 -1.66 4.74 6.61
CA ALA A 59 -1.64 3.43 7.24
C ALA A 59 -1.06 2.37 6.29
N VAL A 60 -1.45 2.40 5.02
CA VAL A 60 -0.91 1.53 3.95
C VAL A 60 0.60 1.75 3.79
N THR A 61 1.03 3.00 3.67
CA THR A 61 2.46 3.37 3.58
C THR A 61 3.25 2.86 4.80
N ALA A 62 2.68 3.00 6.00
CA ALA A 62 3.29 2.49 7.22
C ALA A 62 3.37 0.95 7.25
N GLY A 63 2.33 0.25 6.78
CA GLY A 63 2.33 -1.21 6.68
C GLY A 63 3.40 -1.74 5.73
N HIS A 64 3.54 -1.13 4.55
CA HIS A 64 4.65 -1.43 3.64
C HIS A 64 6.02 -1.13 4.26
N THR A 65 6.14 -0.04 5.02
CA THR A 65 7.39 0.34 5.70
C THR A 65 7.78 -0.72 6.75
N VAL A 66 6.83 -1.24 7.53
CA VAL A 66 7.09 -2.35 8.47
C VAL A 66 7.68 -3.54 7.73
N CYS A 67 7.09 -3.89 6.59
CA CYS A 67 7.58 -5.00 5.78
C CYS A 67 9.04 -4.79 5.32
N GLN A 68 9.35 -3.59 4.81
CA GLN A 68 10.69 -3.26 4.33
C GLN A 68 11.73 -3.24 5.45
N LEU A 69 11.38 -2.72 6.62
CA LEU A 69 12.27 -2.72 7.79
C LEU A 69 12.63 -4.13 8.22
N ILE A 70 11.67 -5.06 8.19
CA ILE A 70 11.92 -6.45 8.59
C ILE A 70 12.74 -7.18 7.52
N LYS A 71 12.42 -7.02 6.23
CA LYS A 71 13.22 -7.56 5.10
C LYS A 71 14.65 -7.02 5.10
N GLY A 72 14.84 -5.76 5.47
CA GLY A 72 16.14 -5.08 5.54
C GLY A 72 17.03 -5.56 6.67
N ARG A 73 16.50 -6.26 7.68
CA ARG A 73 17.30 -6.79 8.81
C ARG A 73 17.87 -8.18 8.50
N LYS A 74 18.85 -8.24 7.60
CA LYS A 74 19.82 -9.36 7.60
C LYS A 74 20.80 -9.17 8.77
N GLN A 75 20.43 -9.70 9.94
CA GLN A 75 21.26 -10.13 11.10
C GLN A 75 20.43 -10.07 12.40
N GLY A 76 19.51 -11.02 12.56
CA GLY A 76 18.55 -11.10 13.67
C GLY A 76 19.11 -11.26 15.10
N PRO A 77 20.21 -11.98 15.35
CA PRO A 77 20.67 -12.25 16.72
C PRO A 77 21.23 -11.01 17.44
N GLU A 78 21.94 -10.15 16.72
CA GLU A 78 22.66 -9.00 17.30
C GLU A 78 21.70 -7.86 17.64
N VAL A 79 20.66 -7.67 16.82
CA VAL A 79 19.64 -6.65 17.05
C VAL A 79 18.70 -7.04 18.21
N LEU A 80 18.49 -8.34 18.43
CA LEU A 80 17.68 -8.85 19.55
C LEU A 80 18.36 -8.61 20.91
N ALA A 81 19.67 -8.82 21.00
CA ALA A 81 20.45 -8.58 22.21
C ALA A 81 20.46 -7.09 22.62
N VAL A 82 20.51 -6.18 21.64
CA VAL A 82 20.49 -4.72 21.87
C VAL A 82 19.11 -4.22 22.29
N LEU A 83 18.03 -4.81 21.76
CA LEU A 83 16.65 -4.42 22.09
C LEU A 83 16.25 -4.86 23.50
N GLN A 84 16.69 -6.05 23.94
CA GLN A 84 16.38 -6.59 25.28
C GLN A 84 17.11 -5.85 26.40
N SER A 85 18.33 -5.35 26.15
CA SER A 85 19.10 -4.59 27.14
C SER A 85 18.58 -3.16 27.36
N SER A 86 17.78 -2.63 26.42
CA SER A 86 17.53 -1.19 26.34
C SER A 86 16.11 -0.73 26.68
N ASN A 87 15.08 -1.59 26.74
CA ASN A 87 13.70 -1.07 26.88
C ASN A 87 12.66 -1.98 27.58
N PRO A 88 12.53 -1.91 28.92
CA PRO A 88 11.60 -2.74 29.70
C PRO A 88 10.13 -2.24 29.76
N GLY A 89 9.72 -1.19 29.02
CA GLY A 89 8.46 -0.46 29.27
C GLY A 89 7.52 -0.09 28.11
N ILE A 90 7.67 -0.64 26.89
CA ILE A 90 6.72 -0.38 25.78
C ILE A 90 5.35 -0.99 26.10
N THR A 91 4.21 -0.35 25.77
CA THR A 91 2.90 -1.04 25.74
C THR A 91 2.84 -1.88 24.47
N PRO A 92 3.16 -3.17 24.54
CA PRO A 92 3.58 -3.92 23.37
C PRO A 92 2.40 -4.25 22.46
N ASP A 93 1.17 -4.14 22.95
CA ASP A 93 0.01 -4.76 22.32
C ASP A 93 -0.41 -4.12 21.00
N GLY A 94 -0.66 -2.80 20.96
CA GLY A 94 -1.12 -2.13 19.74
C GLY A 94 -0.09 -2.16 18.62
N ALA A 95 1.18 -1.91 18.97
CA ALA A 95 2.29 -1.96 18.01
C ALA A 95 2.53 -3.38 17.47
N ARG A 96 2.44 -4.41 18.33
CA ARG A 96 2.53 -5.82 17.89
C ARG A 96 1.38 -6.20 16.96
N ARG A 97 0.15 -5.78 17.27
CA ARG A 97 -1.02 -6.05 16.42
C ARG A 97 -0.88 -5.39 15.05
N PHE A 98 -0.51 -4.11 15.01
CA PHE A 98 -0.25 -3.40 13.75
C PHE A 98 0.84 -4.10 12.93
N MET A 99 1.95 -4.46 13.57
CA MET A 99 3.07 -5.15 12.93
C MET A 99 2.66 -6.52 12.38
N GLY A 100 1.91 -7.32 13.16
CA GLY A 100 1.42 -8.63 12.73
C GLY A 100 0.47 -8.55 11.54
N ILE A 101 -0.45 -7.58 11.54
CA ILE A 101 -1.37 -7.34 10.42
C ILE A 101 -0.61 -6.88 9.17
N SER A 102 0.39 -6.00 9.34
CA SER A 102 1.26 -5.53 8.25
C SER A 102 2.08 -6.66 7.63
N LEU A 103 2.63 -7.55 8.47
CA LEU A 103 3.37 -8.73 8.01
C LEU A 103 2.46 -9.69 7.23
N ASN A 104 1.26 -9.97 7.75
CA ASN A 104 0.31 -10.85 7.07
C ASN A 104 -0.14 -10.31 5.70
N ALA A 105 -0.33 -9.00 5.58
CA ALA A 105 -0.75 -8.36 4.33
C ALA A 105 0.39 -8.21 3.32
N TYR A 106 1.58 -7.75 3.75
CA TYR A 106 2.61 -7.26 2.84
C TYR A 106 3.90 -8.09 2.77
N CYS A 107 4.13 -8.98 3.75
CA CYS A 107 5.18 -10.00 3.63
C CYS A 107 4.79 -11.31 4.33
N PRO A 108 3.78 -12.01 3.80
CA PRO A 108 3.35 -13.31 4.32
C PRO A 108 4.51 -14.34 4.31
N GLU A 109 5.51 -14.18 3.44
CA GLU A 109 6.69 -15.05 3.40
C GLU A 109 7.59 -14.95 4.65
N LEU A 110 7.43 -13.92 5.47
CA LEU A 110 8.17 -13.74 6.72
C LEU A 110 7.46 -14.35 7.93
N LEU A 111 6.22 -14.82 7.76
CA LEU A 111 5.48 -15.52 8.80
C LEU A 111 5.87 -17.00 8.81
N PRO A 112 6.02 -17.64 9.99
CA PRO A 112 6.21 -19.08 10.04
C PRO A 112 5.00 -19.79 9.41
N PRO A 113 5.21 -20.94 8.74
CA PRO A 113 4.09 -21.74 8.25
C PRO A 113 3.19 -22.09 9.43
N SER A 114 1.89 -21.85 9.27
CA SER A 114 0.90 -22.02 10.34
C SER A 114 0.74 -23.51 10.65
N GLY A 115 1.55 -24.05 11.58
CA GLY A 115 1.41 -25.44 12.01
C GLY A 115 2.63 -26.00 12.72
N SER A 116 2.64 -25.90 14.05
CA SER A 116 3.20 -26.87 15.00
C SER A 116 2.53 -26.69 16.35
#